data_AF-A0A059E610-F1
#
_entry.id   AF-A0A059E610-F1
#
_cell.length_a   1.000
_cell.length_b   1.000
_cell.length_c   1.000
_cell.angle_alpha   90.00
_cell.angle_beta   90.00
_cell.angle_gamma   90.00
#
_symmetry.space_group_name_H-M   'P 1'
#
loop_
_entity.id
_entity.type
_entity.pdbx_description
1 polymer ?
#
loop_
_entity_poly.entity_id
_entity_poly.type
_entity_poly.pdbx_seq_one_letter_code
_entity_poly.pdbx_strand_id
1 'polypeptide(L)'
;MFCAVSNPAGTGPCQPRDMLIPSVSLFDAHGWRWPHFSPRELACKCAGQFCEGEYWHDSKFLDSLETLRARVGGPLFINSGHRCEGWNAEIGGAPQSRHLEMAVDISLIGHDRFALLSAAEELGFTGIGLGRNFLHLDRREQPARWYYKRSRAKWRS
;
A
#
# COMPACT_ATOMS: atom_id res chain seq x y z
N MET A 1 -6.13 -15.09 38.09
CA MET A 1 -5.25 -13.93 38.33
C MET A 1 -5.91 -12.73 37.67
N PHE A 2 -6.44 -11.84 38.50
CA PHE A 2 -7.30 -10.73 38.12
C PHE A 2 -6.49 -9.60 37.47
N CYS A 3 -7.00 -9.01 36.40
CA CYS A 3 -6.71 -7.61 36.09
C CYS A 3 -8.02 -6.83 36.22
N ALA A 4 -8.01 -5.90 37.17
CA ALA A 4 -9.12 -5.07 37.55
C ALA A 4 -9.49 -4.08 36.45
N VAL A 5 -10.81 -3.89 36.30
CA VAL A 5 -11.43 -2.81 35.56
C VAL A 5 -11.37 -1.54 36.40
N SER A 6 -10.76 -0.48 35.88
CA SER A 6 -11.22 0.90 36.10
C SER A 6 -10.32 1.91 35.37
N ASN A 7 -10.82 2.47 34.27
CA ASN A 7 -10.56 3.88 33.95
C ASN A 7 -11.83 4.50 33.34
N PRO A 8 -12.47 5.50 33.98
CA PRO A 8 -13.71 6.09 33.52
C PRO A 8 -13.41 7.40 32.76
N ALA A 9 -13.04 7.31 31.48
CA ALA A 9 -13.19 8.38 30.47
C ALA A 9 -12.38 7.99 29.23
N GLY A 10 -13.07 7.73 28.12
CA GLY A 10 -12.43 7.40 26.86
C GLY A 10 -13.37 6.67 25.93
N THR A 11 -14.42 7.33 25.48
CA THR A 11 -15.24 6.88 24.35
C THR A 11 -14.42 7.03 23.07
N GLY A 12 -13.60 6.02 22.78
CA GLY A 12 -12.96 5.84 21.49
C GLY A 12 -12.73 4.34 21.28
N PRO A 13 -13.03 3.77 20.10
CA PRO A 13 -12.81 2.35 19.87
C PRO A 13 -11.32 2.06 20.05
N CYS A 14 -11.03 1.05 20.88
CA CYS A 14 -9.70 0.48 21.09
C CYS A 14 -9.14 0.10 19.71
N GLN A 15 -8.26 0.93 19.14
CA GLN A 15 -7.68 0.66 17.83
C GLN A 15 -6.84 -0.62 17.95
N PRO A 16 -6.99 -1.59 17.02
CA PRO A 16 -6.24 -2.83 17.11
C PRO A 16 -4.73 -2.55 17.11
N ARG A 17 -3.97 -3.37 17.85
CA ARG A 17 -2.50 -3.38 17.83
C ARG A 17 -1.92 -3.80 16.47
N ASP A 18 -2.78 -4.24 15.57
CA ASP A 18 -2.46 -4.69 14.22
C ASP A 18 -2.96 -3.66 13.21
N MET A 19 -2.09 -3.25 12.29
CA MET A 19 -2.44 -2.36 11.17
C MET A 19 -3.43 -3.01 10.18
N LEU A 20 -3.69 -4.31 10.32
CA LEU A 20 -4.58 -5.09 9.46
C LEU A 20 -6.02 -5.05 9.94
N ILE A 21 -6.91 -4.63 9.05
CA ILE A 21 -8.35 -4.64 9.23
C ILE A 21 -8.93 -5.79 8.38
N PRO A 22 -9.68 -6.74 8.95
CA PRO A 22 -10.16 -7.94 8.24
C PRO A 22 -11.06 -7.66 7.03
N SER A 23 -11.80 -6.54 7.08
CA SER A 23 -12.59 -6.05 5.96
C SER A 23 -12.59 -4.53 5.92
N VAL A 24 -12.27 -3.95 4.78
CA VAL A 24 -12.30 -2.51 4.54
C VAL A 24 -13.67 -1.89 4.83
N SER A 25 -14.75 -2.66 4.78
CA SER A 25 -16.10 -2.19 5.11
C SER A 25 -16.26 -1.87 6.61
N LEU A 26 -15.38 -2.39 7.47
CA LEU A 26 -15.34 -2.10 8.90
C LEU A 26 -14.52 -0.85 9.23
N PHE A 27 -13.78 -0.31 8.27
CA PHE A 27 -12.93 0.85 8.51
C PHE A 27 -13.77 2.13 8.52
N ASP A 28 -13.74 2.85 9.65
CA ASP A 28 -14.32 4.18 9.75
C ASP A 28 -13.39 5.20 9.05
N ALA A 29 -13.83 5.70 7.90
CA ALA A 29 -13.12 6.71 7.13
C ALA A 29 -13.42 8.15 7.59
N HIS A 30 -14.13 8.34 8.72
CA HIS A 30 -14.32 9.68 9.28
C HIS A 30 -12.96 10.31 9.63
N GLY A 31 -12.72 11.53 9.12
CA GLY A 31 -11.43 12.22 9.31
C GLY A 31 -10.29 11.71 8.41
N TRP A 32 -10.62 10.99 7.32
CA TRP A 32 -9.65 10.56 6.31
C TRP A 32 -8.82 11.75 5.77
N ARG A 33 -7.49 11.65 5.89
CA ARG A 33 -6.56 12.76 5.61
C ARG A 33 -6.01 12.79 4.18
N TRP A 34 -6.23 11.74 3.39
CA TRP A 34 -5.59 11.54 2.08
C TRP A 34 -6.63 11.59 0.96
N PRO A 35 -7.08 12.79 0.55
CA PRO A 35 -8.27 12.97 -0.27
C PRO A 35 -8.18 12.35 -1.67
N HIS A 36 -6.99 11.97 -2.13
CA HIS A 36 -6.79 11.36 -3.44
C HIS A 36 -6.70 9.84 -3.42
N PHE A 37 -6.82 9.24 -2.23
CA PHE A 37 -6.84 7.80 -2.04
C PHE A 37 -8.05 7.40 -1.21
N SER A 38 -8.43 6.15 -1.32
CA SER A 38 -9.50 5.54 -0.56
C SER A 38 -9.00 4.26 0.12
N PRO A 39 -9.51 3.90 1.31
CA PRO A 39 -9.22 2.61 1.92
C PRO A 39 -9.54 1.44 0.96
N ARG A 40 -10.63 1.56 0.18
CA ARG A 40 -11.11 0.52 -0.74
C ARG A 40 -10.14 0.24 -1.89
N GLU A 41 -9.48 1.25 -2.46
CA GLU A 41 -8.52 0.99 -3.55
C GLU A 41 -7.21 0.36 -3.06
N LEU A 42 -6.89 0.58 -1.78
CA LEU A 42 -5.71 0.05 -1.09
C LEU A 42 -5.96 -1.34 -0.48
N ALA A 43 -7.22 -1.73 -0.32
CA ALA A 43 -7.61 -3.04 0.21
C ALA A 43 -7.36 -4.18 -0.79
N CYS A 44 -7.40 -5.41 -0.25
CA CYS A 44 -7.24 -6.63 -1.01
C CYS A 44 -8.32 -6.76 -2.10
N LYS A 45 -7.87 -6.97 -3.35
CA LYS A 45 -8.73 -7.10 -4.54
C LYS A 45 -9.05 -8.56 -4.89
N CYS A 46 -9.07 -9.46 -3.91
CA CYS A 46 -9.40 -10.88 -4.12
C CYS A 46 -10.88 -11.16 -4.40
N ALA A 47 -11.72 -10.12 -4.47
CA ALA A 47 -13.16 -10.21 -4.73
C ALA A 47 -13.91 -11.21 -3.83
N GLY A 48 -13.48 -11.36 -2.57
CA GLY A 48 -14.12 -12.28 -1.62
C GLY A 48 -13.63 -13.73 -1.71
N GLN A 49 -12.73 -14.06 -2.64
CA GLN A 49 -12.26 -15.44 -2.84
C GLN A 49 -11.48 -15.98 -1.64
N PHE A 50 -10.74 -15.13 -0.94
CA PHE A 50 -9.84 -15.53 0.15
C PHE A 50 -10.01 -14.72 1.44
N CYS A 51 -10.50 -13.48 1.35
CA CYS A 51 -10.77 -12.62 2.52
C CYS A 51 -11.94 -11.69 2.19
N GLU A 52 -12.47 -11.00 3.21
CA GLU A 52 -13.60 -10.07 3.08
C GLU A 52 -13.17 -8.64 2.69
N GLY A 53 -12.02 -8.52 2.00
CA GLY A 53 -11.43 -7.25 1.61
C GLY A 53 -10.51 -6.68 2.68
N GLU A 54 -9.55 -7.48 3.15
CA GLU A 54 -8.50 -7.06 4.09
C GLU A 54 -7.87 -5.72 3.69
N TYR A 55 -7.65 -4.84 4.67
CA TYR A 55 -7.04 -3.53 4.46
C TYR A 55 -5.94 -3.29 5.49
N TRP A 56 -4.75 -2.93 5.00
CA TRP A 56 -3.63 -2.54 5.86
C TRP A 56 -3.54 -1.02 5.97
N HIS A 57 -3.71 -0.48 7.17
CA HIS A 57 -3.66 0.95 7.41
C HIS A 57 -2.27 1.39 7.91
N ASP A 58 -1.52 2.08 7.06
CA ASP A 58 -0.27 2.77 7.43
C ASP A 58 -0.35 4.25 7.09
N SER A 59 -0.55 5.07 8.11
CA SER A 59 -0.65 6.52 7.98
C SER A 59 0.61 7.18 7.43
N LYS A 60 1.81 6.71 7.79
CA LYS A 60 3.08 7.30 7.33
C LYS A 60 3.32 6.98 5.86
N PHE A 61 2.93 5.78 5.44
CA PHE A 61 2.97 5.38 4.03
C PHE A 61 2.02 6.25 3.20
N LEU A 62 0.79 6.44 3.69
CA LEU A 62 -0.21 7.28 3.03
C LEU A 62 0.21 8.75 2.94
N ASP A 63 0.84 9.31 3.99
CA ASP A 63 1.39 10.68 3.96
C ASP A 63 2.43 10.83 2.83
N SER A 64 3.20 9.78 2.59
CA SER A 64 4.23 9.75 1.55
C SER A 64 3.65 9.55 0.16
N LEU A 65 2.56 8.79 0.03
CA LEU A 65 1.77 8.64 -1.20
C LEU A 65 1.14 9.97 -1.65
N GLU A 66 0.54 10.73 -0.72
CA GLU A 66 0.01 12.07 -1.04
C GLU A 66 1.13 13.04 -1.44
N THR A 67 2.26 13.00 -0.74
CA THR A 67 3.43 13.82 -1.10
C THR A 67 3.96 13.44 -2.48
N LEU A 68 4.02 12.15 -2.81
CA LEU A 68 4.44 11.66 -4.12
C LEU A 68 3.48 12.17 -5.21
N ARG A 69 2.18 12.04 -5.00
CA ARG A 69 1.15 12.54 -5.92
C ARG A 69 1.33 14.03 -6.19
N ALA A 70 1.50 14.83 -5.14
CA ALA A 70 1.73 16.27 -5.27
C ALA A 70 3.00 16.58 -6.07
N ARG A 71 4.09 15.83 -5.83
CA ARG A 71 5.38 16.02 -6.51
C ARG A 71 5.33 15.72 -8.01
N VAL A 72 4.58 14.69 -8.41
CA VAL A 72 4.45 14.34 -9.85
C VAL A 72 3.32 15.09 -10.56
N GLY A 73 2.53 15.88 -9.83
CA GLY A 73 1.54 16.79 -10.41
C GLY A 73 0.35 16.11 -11.10
N GLY A 74 0.02 14.87 -10.74
CA GLY A 74 -1.04 14.10 -11.39
C GLY A 74 -1.60 12.96 -10.53
N PRO A 75 -2.74 12.35 -10.92
CA PRO A 75 -3.34 11.26 -10.17
C PRO A 75 -2.44 10.02 -10.18
N LEU A 76 -2.30 9.36 -9.03
CA LEU A 76 -1.63 8.06 -8.90
C LEU A 76 -2.69 6.95 -8.90
N PHE A 77 -2.84 6.25 -10.01
CA PHE A 77 -3.79 5.14 -10.09
C PHE A 77 -3.20 3.87 -9.44
N ILE A 78 -3.84 3.39 -8.37
CA ILE A 78 -3.39 2.21 -7.63
C ILE A 78 -3.97 0.92 -8.26
N ASN A 79 -3.11 0.18 -8.97
CA ASN A 79 -3.48 -1.11 -9.54
C ASN A 79 -3.69 -2.16 -8.43
N SER A 80 -2.80 -2.18 -7.43
CA SER A 80 -2.86 -3.09 -6.28
C SER A 80 -2.34 -2.38 -5.03
N GLY A 81 -3.06 -2.50 -3.91
CA GLY A 81 -2.59 -2.18 -2.56
C GLY A 81 -2.23 -3.46 -1.79
N HIS A 82 -2.69 -3.57 -0.55
CA HIS A 82 -2.60 -4.77 0.27
C HIS A 82 -3.19 -6.01 -0.42
N ARG A 83 -2.69 -7.20 -0.07
CA ARG A 83 -3.14 -8.51 -0.53
C ARG A 83 -3.17 -9.46 0.66
N CYS A 84 -4.27 -10.18 0.83
CA CYS A 84 -4.30 -11.30 1.75
C CYS A 84 -3.40 -12.43 1.24
N GLU A 85 -3.02 -13.37 2.12
CA GLU A 85 -2.11 -14.46 1.79
C GLU A 85 -2.58 -15.30 0.59
N GLY A 86 -3.86 -15.67 0.58
CA GLY A 86 -4.46 -16.46 -0.50
C GLY A 86 -4.38 -15.76 -1.86
N TRP A 87 -4.71 -14.46 -1.91
CA TRP A 87 -4.63 -13.70 -3.15
C TRP A 87 -3.19 -13.47 -3.61
N ASN A 88 -2.27 -13.21 -2.67
CA ASN A 88 -0.86 -13.08 -2.99
C ASN A 88 -0.32 -14.38 -3.59
N ALA A 89 -0.67 -15.54 -3.05
CA ALA A 89 -0.27 -16.84 -3.60
C ALA A 89 -0.88 -17.10 -4.98
N GLU A 90 -2.18 -16.84 -5.15
CA GLU A 90 -2.92 -17.05 -6.41
C GLU A 90 -2.28 -16.33 -7.60
N ILE A 91 -1.85 -15.07 -7.41
CA ILE A 91 -1.23 -14.29 -8.49
C ILE A 91 0.29 -14.50 -8.59
N GLY A 92 0.85 -15.48 -7.88
CA GLY A 92 2.27 -15.80 -7.89
C GLY A 92 3.16 -14.78 -7.18
N GLY A 93 2.63 -14.09 -6.18
CA GLY A 93 3.37 -13.19 -5.31
C GLY A 93 4.40 -13.92 -4.45
N ALA A 94 5.47 -13.21 -4.07
CA ALA A 94 6.50 -13.78 -3.20
C ALA A 94 5.94 -14.05 -1.78
N PRO A 95 6.39 -15.10 -1.08
CA PRO A 95 5.97 -15.37 0.30
C PRO A 95 6.26 -14.23 1.28
N GLN A 96 7.33 -13.45 1.02
CA GLN A 96 7.73 -12.28 1.81
C GLN A 96 7.37 -10.97 1.10
N SER A 97 6.27 -10.96 0.34
CA SER A 97 5.80 -9.79 -0.39
C SER A 97 5.33 -8.70 0.58
N ARG A 98 5.74 -7.45 0.33
CA ARG A 98 5.27 -6.30 1.11
C ARG A 98 3.82 -5.94 0.83
N HIS A 99 3.20 -6.52 -0.19
CA HIS A 99 1.75 -6.46 -0.34
C HIS A 99 1.00 -7.23 0.76
N LEU A 100 1.62 -8.17 1.48
CA LEU A 100 1.03 -8.78 2.67
C LEU A 100 0.95 -7.80 3.85
N GLU A 101 1.60 -6.64 3.72
CA GLU A 101 1.53 -5.50 4.62
C GLU A 101 1.06 -4.28 3.82
N MET A 102 1.87 -3.21 3.79
CA MET A 102 1.64 -2.02 2.97
C MET A 102 2.62 -1.94 1.80
N ALA A 103 2.09 -2.06 0.59
CA ALA A 103 2.77 -1.75 -0.67
C ALA A 103 1.75 -1.32 -1.72
N VAL A 104 2.21 -0.61 -2.75
CA VAL A 104 1.36 -0.23 -3.88
C VAL A 104 2.03 -0.53 -5.21
N ASP A 105 1.24 -1.00 -6.16
CA ASP A 105 1.59 -1.02 -7.58
C ASP A 105 0.87 0.16 -8.26
N ILE A 106 1.62 1.20 -8.61
CA ILE A 106 1.10 2.43 -9.23
C ILE A 106 1.18 2.31 -10.75
N SER A 107 0.09 2.62 -11.46
CA SER A 107 0.08 2.66 -12.93
C SER A 107 1.04 3.74 -13.48
N LEU A 108 1.77 3.41 -14.54
CA LEU A 108 2.59 4.38 -15.28
C LEU A 108 1.78 5.17 -16.33
N ILE A 109 0.48 4.91 -16.47
CA ILE A 109 -0.37 5.67 -17.41
C ILE A 109 -0.41 7.13 -16.97
N GLY A 110 -0.06 8.03 -17.90
CA GLY A 110 -0.04 9.47 -17.65
C GLY A 110 1.21 9.96 -16.91
N HIS A 111 2.20 9.10 -16.65
CA HIS A 111 3.43 9.47 -15.94
C HIS A 111 4.68 9.19 -16.78
N ASP A 112 5.65 10.12 -16.71
CA ASP A 112 7.02 9.76 -17.07
C ASP A 112 7.58 8.82 -16.00
N ARG A 113 8.04 7.64 -16.43
CA ARG A 113 8.44 6.59 -15.50
C ARG A 113 9.69 6.96 -14.70
N PHE A 114 10.63 7.71 -15.30
CA PHE A 114 11.88 8.06 -14.64
C PHE A 114 11.67 9.21 -13.66
N ALA A 115 10.82 10.18 -13.99
CA ALA A 115 10.40 11.24 -13.09
C ALA A 115 9.64 10.68 -11.87
N LEU A 116 8.67 9.78 -12.09
CA LEU A 116 7.94 9.14 -10.99
C LEU A 116 8.87 8.31 -10.09
N LEU A 117 9.80 7.57 -10.70
CA LEU A 117 10.80 6.79 -9.98
C LEU A 117 11.72 7.68 -9.12
N SER A 118 12.29 8.73 -9.71
CA SER A 118 13.16 9.68 -9.00
C SER A 118 12.43 10.34 -7.83
N ALA A 119 11.19 10.77 -8.04
CA ALA A 119 10.36 11.36 -6.99
C ALA A 119 10.09 10.38 -5.83
N ALA A 120 9.87 9.10 -6.13
CA ALA A 120 9.71 8.08 -5.10
C ALA A 120 11.00 7.82 -4.32
N GLU A 121 12.15 7.78 -4.99
CA GLU A 121 13.45 7.61 -4.32
C GLU A 121 13.75 8.78 -3.37
N GLU A 122 13.51 10.02 -3.82
CA GLU A 122 13.72 11.23 -3.03
C GLU A 122 12.80 11.30 -1.80
N LEU A 123 11.64 10.65 -1.84
CA LEU A 123 10.70 10.51 -0.72
C LEU A 123 10.98 9.31 0.20
N GLY A 124 12.10 8.61 -0.03
CA GLY A 124 12.57 7.54 0.84
C GLY A 124 11.78 6.24 0.74
N PHE A 125 11.18 5.95 -0.42
CA PHE A 125 10.70 4.59 -0.69
C PHE A 125 11.90 3.65 -0.87
N THR A 126 11.91 2.53 -0.14
CA THR A 126 13.08 1.62 -0.06
C THR A 126 12.87 0.33 -0.82
N GLY A 127 11.63 -0.09 -1.03
CA GLY A 127 11.30 -1.21 -1.90
C GLY A 127 10.75 -0.73 -3.23
N ILE A 128 11.50 -0.97 -4.30
CA ILE A 128 11.22 -0.42 -5.63
C ILE A 128 11.22 -1.55 -6.67
N GLY A 129 10.04 -1.88 -7.18
CA GLY A 129 9.90 -2.85 -8.26
C GLY A 129 9.57 -2.17 -9.58
N LEU A 130 10.42 -2.39 -10.58
CA LEU A 130 10.31 -1.75 -11.89
C LEU A 130 9.47 -2.62 -12.83
N GLY A 131 8.17 -2.33 -12.92
CA GLY A 131 7.19 -3.05 -13.75
C GLY A 131 7.19 -2.59 -15.21
N ARG A 132 6.49 -3.29 -16.09
CA ARG A 132 6.36 -2.84 -17.50
C ARG A 132 5.48 -1.60 -17.63
N ASN A 133 4.36 -1.61 -16.92
CA ASN A 133 3.31 -0.60 -16.98
C ASN A 133 2.96 -0.05 -15.59
N PHE A 134 3.73 -0.41 -14.57
CA PHE A 134 3.51 0.01 -13.19
C PHE A 134 4.86 0.18 -12.46
N LEU A 135 4.85 0.94 -11.38
CA LEU A 135 5.93 1.07 -10.42
C LEU A 135 5.45 0.52 -9.07
N HIS A 136 6.15 -0.48 -8.55
CA HIS A 136 5.91 -1.02 -7.21
C HIS A 136 6.67 -0.19 -6.19
N LEU A 137 6.00 0.22 -5.12
CA LEU A 137 6.58 0.96 -4.00
C LEU A 137 6.16 0.34 -2.65
N ASP A 138 7.14 0.15 -1.78
CA ASP A 138 6.96 -0.21 -0.37
C ASP A 138 8.02 0.46 0.53
N ARG A 139 7.89 0.27 1.84
CA ARG A 139 8.85 0.72 2.86
C ARG A 139 9.38 -0.43 3.70
N ARG A 140 10.23 -1.25 3.09
CA ARG A 140 11.01 -2.30 3.76
C ARG A 140 12.25 -1.76 4.47
N GLU A 141 12.65 -2.42 5.55
CA GLU A 141 13.86 -2.08 6.30
C GLU A 141 15.14 -2.27 5.48
N GLN A 142 15.21 -3.35 4.71
CA GLN A 142 16.34 -3.65 3.82
C GLN A 142 15.99 -3.17 2.41
N PRO A 143 16.60 -2.07 1.92
CA PRO A 143 16.27 -1.53 0.60
C PRO A 143 16.48 -2.56 -0.50
N ALA A 144 15.56 -2.60 -1.46
CA ALA A 144 15.62 -3.52 -2.57
C ALA A 144 15.10 -2.87 -3.84
N ARG A 145 15.81 -3.08 -4.95
CA ARG A 145 15.36 -2.72 -6.29
C ARG A 145 15.40 -3.92 -7.21
N TRP A 146 14.32 -4.17 -7.93
CA TRP A 146 14.24 -5.30 -8.87
C TRP A 146 13.47 -4.95 -10.13
N TYR A 147 13.60 -5.83 -11.14
CA TYR A 147 12.88 -5.73 -12.40
C TYR A 147 11.88 -6.88 -12.49
N TYR A 148 10.64 -6.57 -12.89
CA TYR A 148 9.69 -7.62 -13.24
C TYR A 148 10.06 -8.29 -14.58
N LYS A 149 9.52 -9.48 -14.83
CA LYS A 149 9.75 -10.21 -16.09
C LYS A 149 9.50 -9.30 -17.30
N ARG A 150 10.50 -9.23 -18.20
CA ARG A 150 10.45 -8.43 -19.44
C ARG A 150 10.24 -6.91 -19.24
N SER A 151 10.56 -6.36 -18.08
CA SER A 151 10.48 -4.91 -17.80
C SER A 151 11.76 -4.14 -18.08
N ARG A 152 12.94 -4.76 -17.89
CA ARG A 152 14.26 -4.08 -17.90
C ARG A 152 14.49 -3.17 -19.11
N ALA A 153 14.07 -3.57 -20.30
CA ALA A 153 14.23 -2.77 -21.50
C ALA A 153 13.47 -1.42 -21.47
N LYS A 154 12.40 -1.31 -20.66
CA LYS A 154 11.63 -0.08 -20.48
C LYS A 154 12.29 0.92 -19.54
N TRP A 155 13.26 0.48 -18.75
CA TRP A 155 13.90 1.28 -17.70
C TRP A 155 15.38 1.55 -18.00
N ARG A 156 15.74 1.47 -19.28
CA ARG A 156 17.03 1.93 -19.79
C ARG A 156 16.81 3.28 -20.48
N SER A 157 17.64 4.25 -20.12
CA SER A 157 17.79 5.53 -20.82
C SER A 157 18.44 5.32 -22.19
#